data_AF-A0A979FIN2-F1
#
_entry.id   AF-A0A979FIN2-F1
#
_cell.length_a   1.000
_cell.length_b   1.000
_cell.length_c   1.000
_cell.angle_alpha   90.00
_cell.angle_beta   90.00
_cell.angle_gamma   90.00
#
_symmetry.space_group_name_H-M   'P 1'
#
loop_
_entity.id
_entity.type
_entity.pdbx_description
1 polymer ?
#
loop_
_entity_poly.entity_id
_entity_poly.type
_entity_poly.pdbx_seq_one_letter_code
_entity_poly.pdbx_strand_id
1 'polypeptide(L)'
;MEEVTTGHLEKRELLQLRNEMASYFARPPAVQKDGKLALPSLPSPIDRERACQGCPHLLVCTALNTAPPSPPHAMASLVPATLAHLQP
;
A
#
# COMPACT_ATOMS: atom_id res chain seq x y z
N MET A 1 -31.50 0.94 -12.39
CA MET A 1 -30.63 -0.20 -12.74
C MET A 1 -29.89 0.22 -13.99
N GLU A 2 -28.56 0.32 -13.92
CA GLU A 2 -27.73 0.73 -15.04
C GLU A 2 -26.90 -0.48 -15.47
N GLU A 3 -26.93 -0.80 -16.76
CA GLU A 3 -26.10 -1.87 -17.30
C GLU A 3 -24.67 -1.34 -17.49
N VAL A 4 -23.72 -1.95 -16.79
CA VAL A 4 -22.30 -1.66 -16.96
C VAL A 4 -21.72 -2.64 -17.98
N THR A 5 -21.58 -2.19 -19.22
CA THR A 5 -20.98 -3.01 -20.28
C THR A 5 -19.50 -3.21 -20.01
N THR A 6 -19.02 -4.45 -20.07
CA THR A 6 -17.59 -4.79 -19.89
C THR A 6 -17.02 -5.41 -21.15
N GLY A 7 -16.09 -4.69 -21.78
CA GLY A 7 -15.32 -5.18 -22.90
C GLY A 7 -14.19 -6.14 -22.47
N HIS A 8 -13.44 -6.59 -23.47
CA HIS A 8 -12.30 -7.49 -23.24
C HIS A 8 -11.14 -6.79 -22.52
N LEU A 9 -10.93 -5.49 -22.79
CA LEU A 9 -9.85 -4.72 -22.20
C LEU A 9 -10.03 -4.57 -20.69
N GLU A 10 -11.22 -4.17 -20.25
CA GLU A 10 -11.54 -3.99 -18.83
C GLU A 10 -11.40 -5.30 -18.06
N LYS A 11 -11.87 -6.41 -18.65
CA LYS A 11 -11.70 -7.76 -18.07
C LYS A 11 -10.23 -8.11 -17.91
N ARG A 12 -9.41 -7.85 -18.92
CA ARG A 12 -7.96 -8.13 -18.89
C ARG A 12 -7.26 -7.31 -17.81
N GLU A 13 -7.57 -6.03 -17.70
CA GLU A 13 -6.95 -5.13 -16.71
C GLU A 13 -7.34 -5.51 -15.27
N LEU A 14 -8.60 -5.86 -15.05
CA LEU A 14 -9.06 -6.36 -13.74
C LEU A 14 -8.37 -7.67 -13.37
N LEU A 15 -8.18 -8.59 -14.33
CA LEU A 15 -7.43 -9.82 -14.10
C LEU A 15 -5.97 -9.56 -13.76
N GLN A 16 -5.33 -8.61 -14.43
CA GLN A 16 -3.96 -8.21 -14.13
C GLN A 16 -3.84 -7.65 -12.70
N LEU A 17 -4.73 -6.72 -12.32
CA LEU A 17 -4.77 -6.14 -10.97
C LEU A 17 -4.99 -7.23 -9.90
N ARG A 18 -5.91 -8.16 -10.17
CA ARG A 18 -6.19 -9.30 -9.27
C ARG A 18 -4.96 -10.19 -9.10
N ASN A 19 -4.22 -10.46 -10.16
CA ASN A 19 -3.01 -11.27 -10.10
C ASN A 19 -1.89 -10.56 -9.32
N GLU A 20 -1.74 -9.24 -9.51
CA GLU A 20 -0.80 -8.44 -8.74
C GLU A 20 -1.12 -8.47 -7.24
N MET A 21 -2.39 -8.28 -6.86
CA MET A 21 -2.84 -8.39 -5.47
C MET A 21 -2.55 -9.77 -4.87
N ALA A 22 -2.90 -10.84 -5.60
CA ALA A 22 -2.64 -12.21 -5.16
C ALA A 22 -1.14 -12.46 -4.94
N SER A 23 -0.28 -11.85 -5.77
CA SER A 23 1.17 -11.96 -5.63
C SER A 23 1.71 -11.34 -4.35
N TYR A 24 1.07 -10.29 -3.81
CA TYR A 24 1.46 -9.69 -2.54
C TYR A 24 0.97 -10.52 -1.36
N PHE A 25 -0.26 -11.03 -1.41
CA PHE A 25 -0.83 -11.87 -0.35
C PHE A 25 -0.16 -13.25 -0.22
N ALA A 26 0.36 -13.80 -1.31
CA ALA A 26 1.02 -15.10 -1.30
C ALA A 26 2.47 -15.07 -0.80
N ARG A 27 3.07 -13.89 -0.58
CA ARG A 27 4.47 -13.78 -0.12
C ARG A 27 4.58 -14.20 1.34
N PRO A 28 5.33 -15.27 1.66
CA PRO A 28 5.57 -15.62 3.05
C PRO A 28 6.49 -14.58 3.71
N PRO A 29 6.40 -14.43 5.04
CA PRO A 29 7.39 -13.66 5.77
C PRO A 29 8.78 -14.29 5.61
N ALA A 30 9.81 -13.46 5.46
CA ALA A 30 11.18 -13.92 5.23
C ALA A 30 11.97 -13.90 6.55
N VAL A 31 12.86 -14.89 6.76
CA VAL A 31 13.80 -14.85 7.89
C VAL A 31 15.03 -14.07 7.47
N GLN A 32 15.33 -12.98 8.17
CA GLN A 32 16.52 -12.17 7.96
C GLN A 32 17.77 -12.89 8.50
N LYS A 33 18.96 -12.42 8.09
CA LYS A 33 20.25 -13.02 8.49
C LYS A 33 20.49 -13.00 10.00
N ASP A 34 19.84 -12.11 10.73
CA ASP A 34 19.88 -12.00 12.19
C ASP A 34 18.84 -12.89 12.90
N GLY A 35 18.13 -13.76 12.15
CA GLY A 35 17.10 -14.64 12.66
C GLY A 35 15.75 -13.97 12.88
N LYS A 36 15.60 -12.67 12.60
CA LYS A 36 14.32 -11.96 12.75
C LYS A 36 13.39 -12.22 11.57
N LEU A 37 12.10 -12.25 11.85
CA LEU A 37 11.07 -12.36 10.84
C LEU A 37 10.82 -10.98 10.18
N ALA A 38 11.07 -10.86 8.89
CA ALA A 38 10.63 -9.74 8.08
C ALA A 38 9.18 -9.94 7.65
N LEU A 39 8.35 -8.91 7.88
CA LEU A 39 7.01 -8.87 7.32
C LEU A 39 7.08 -8.86 5.78
N PRO A 40 6.10 -9.46 5.10
CA PRO A 40 6.02 -9.41 3.63
C PRO A 40 5.90 -7.97 3.16
N SER A 41 6.55 -7.66 2.04
CA SER A 41 6.53 -6.32 1.47
C SER A 41 5.14 -5.95 0.97
N LEU A 42 4.71 -4.73 1.30
CA LEU A 42 3.52 -4.11 0.72
C LEU A 42 3.88 -3.44 -0.61
N PRO A 43 2.89 -3.22 -1.51
CA PRO A 43 3.10 -2.33 -2.65
C PRO A 43 3.50 -0.94 -2.19
N SER A 44 4.24 -0.23 -3.05
CA SER A 44 4.61 1.16 -2.78
C SER A 44 3.36 2.02 -2.56
N PRO A 45 3.39 2.97 -1.60
CA PRO A 45 2.30 3.90 -1.43
C PRO A 45 2.00 4.66 -2.72
N ILE A 46 0.73 4.98 -2.95
CA ILE A 46 0.32 5.78 -4.10
C ILE A 46 0.64 7.26 -3.86
N ASP A 47 1.01 7.96 -4.92
CA ASP A 47 1.22 9.42 -4.87
C ASP A 47 -0.07 10.17 -5.20
N ARG A 48 -1.06 10.04 -4.31
CA ARG A 48 -2.36 10.72 -4.42
C ARG A 48 -2.87 11.16 -3.05
N GLU A 49 -2.61 12.42 -2.70
CA GLU A 49 -2.92 12.99 -1.38
C GLU A 49 -4.36 12.74 -0.93
N ARG A 50 -5.36 13.08 -1.77
CA ARG A 50 -6.78 12.90 -1.43
C ARG A 50 -7.14 11.45 -1.12
N ALA A 51 -6.55 10.50 -1.86
CA ALA A 51 -6.80 9.08 -1.65
C ALA A 51 -6.14 8.57 -0.37
N CYS A 52 -4.92 9.02 -0.08
CA CYS A 52 -4.21 8.64 1.15
C CYS A 52 -4.85 9.25 2.40
N GLN A 53 -5.25 10.52 2.37
CA GLN A 53 -5.91 11.20 3.50
C GLN A 53 -7.27 10.57 3.85
N GLY A 54 -8.04 10.14 2.83
CA GLY A 54 -9.32 9.46 3.03
C GLY A 54 -9.20 7.95 3.28
N CYS A 55 -7.99 7.38 3.26
CA CYS A 55 -7.81 5.93 3.37
C CYS A 55 -7.99 5.48 4.83
N PRO A 56 -8.92 4.55 5.12
CA PRO A 56 -9.12 4.03 6.48
C PRO A 56 -7.89 3.26 7.01
N HIS A 57 -6.97 2.87 6.13
CA HIS A 57 -5.74 2.17 6.48
C HIS A 57 -4.53 3.09 6.63
N LEU A 58 -4.70 4.43 6.63
CA LEU A 58 -3.58 5.37 6.68
C LEU A 58 -2.62 5.10 7.86
N LEU A 59 -3.15 4.91 9.07
CA LEU A 59 -2.34 4.62 10.26
C LEU A 59 -1.51 3.34 10.13
N VAL A 60 -2.12 2.25 9.63
CA VAL A 60 -1.42 0.98 9.44
C VAL A 60 -0.39 1.09 8.32
N CYS A 61 -0.73 1.77 7.24
CA CYS A 61 0.15 1.99 6.09
C CYS A 61 1.41 2.79 6.49
N THR A 62 1.25 3.86 7.26
CA THR A 62 2.37 4.69 7.73
C THR A 62 3.22 3.96 8.77
N ALA A 63 2.60 3.18 9.67
CA ALA A 63 3.33 2.37 10.65
C ALA A 63 4.19 1.27 10.01
N LEU A 64 3.73 0.69 8.89
CA LEU A 64 4.49 -0.32 8.13
C LEU A 64 5.50 0.29 7.15
N ASN A 65 5.33 1.56 6.77
CA ASN A 65 6.23 2.30 5.88
C ASN A 65 6.87 3.49 6.61
N THR A 66 7.72 3.18 7.60
CA THR A 66 8.41 4.19 8.42
C THR A 66 9.47 4.98 7.66
N ALA A 67 9.86 4.53 6.47
CA ALA A 67 10.72 5.28 5.54
C ALA A 67 9.84 5.99 4.50
N PRO A 68 9.42 7.24 4.72
CA PRO A 68 8.62 7.96 3.76
C PRO A 68 9.39 8.19 2.45
N PRO A 69 8.70 8.16 1.29
CA PRO A 69 9.29 8.56 0.02
C PRO A 69 9.75 10.02 0.06
N SER A 70 10.72 10.37 -0.80
CA SER A 70 11.20 11.75 -0.90
C SER A 70 10.10 12.69 -1.40
N PRO A 71 10.08 13.97 -0.95
CA PRO A 71 9.26 15.00 -1.57
C PRO A 71 9.47 15.03 -3.10
N PRO A 72 8.42 15.28 -3.91
CA PRO A 72 7.12 15.85 -3.55
C PRO A 72 5.99 14.84 -3.21
N HIS A 73 6.31 13.58 -2.90
CA HIS A 73 5.31 12.53 -2.70
C HIS A 73 4.37 12.80 -1.50
N ALA A 74 3.06 12.55 -1.64
CA ALA A 74 2.05 12.83 -0.61
C ALA A 74 2.36 12.21 0.77
N MET A 75 2.86 10.98 0.80
CA MET A 75 3.26 10.30 2.06
C MET A 75 4.41 10.97 2.81
N ALA A 76 5.20 11.85 2.18
CA ALA A 76 6.31 12.55 2.85
C ALA A 76 5.82 13.41 4.02
N SER A 77 4.65 14.03 3.90
CA SER A 77 4.02 14.79 4.99
C SER A 77 3.07 13.94 5.84
N LEU A 78 2.38 12.97 5.24
CA LEU A 78 1.38 12.16 5.95
C LEU A 78 1.99 11.18 6.95
N VAL A 79 3.15 10.59 6.67
CA VAL A 79 3.82 9.66 7.60
C VAL A 79 4.13 10.33 8.94
N PRO A 80 4.90 11.43 9.01
CA PRO A 80 5.21 12.07 10.29
C PRO A 80 3.94 12.61 10.98
N ALA A 81 2.99 13.19 10.23
CA ALA A 81 1.75 13.71 10.80
C ALA A 81 0.90 12.59 11.43
N THR A 82 0.78 11.44 10.77
CA THR A 82 -0.03 10.31 11.25
C THR A 82 0.61 9.65 12.47
N LEU A 83 1.93 9.51 12.50
CA LEU A 83 2.65 8.82 13.57
C LEU A 83 3.07 9.73 14.73
N ALA A 84 2.82 11.04 14.67
CA ALA A 84 3.27 12.01 15.68
C ALA A 84 2.83 11.72 17.12
N HIS A 85 1.75 10.96 17.29
CA HIS A 85 1.21 10.59 18.61
C HIS A 85 1.84 9.31 19.19
N LEU A 86 2.63 8.56 18.41
CA LEU A 86 3.31 7.36 18.86
C LEU A 86 4.68 7.73 19.42
N GLN A 87 4.92 7.37 20.69
CA GLN A 87 6.24 7.50 21.31
C GLN A 87 7.14 6.33 20.87
N PRO A 88 8.45 6.56 20.67
CA PRO A 88 9.40 5.53 20.25
C PRO A 88 9.69 4.50 21.35
#